data_AF-S8DPJ6-F1
#
_entry.id   AF-S8DPJ6-F1
#
_cell.length_a   1.000
_cell.length_b   1.000
_cell.length_c   1.000
_cell.angle_alpha   90.00
_cell.angle_beta   90.00
_cell.angle_gamma   90.00
#
_symmetry.space_group_name_H-M   'P 1'
#
loop_
_entity.id
_entity.type
_entity.pdbx_description
1 polymer ?
#
loop_
_entity_poly.entity_id
_entity_poly.type
_entity_poly.pdbx_seq_one_letter_code
_entity_poly.pdbx_strand_id
1 'polypeptide(L)'
;RSYHDGRPRGPLWRGKKLIGKEALFVVQGLKRFKDDEEKMDTFVNTHVLRLLKLDMVAVLVELERQEEVDLAIKVFRIIRKQDWYAPDVYLYKDLIVSLARRRKMDKVMELWGDMKKEDLFPDSQTYTEVIRGFLLHGSPADAMNVYEDMKRSPELPEQLPFRVLLKGLLPHPLLRNRVKQDFEEIFPDQRVYDPPEEIFGLR
;
A
#
# COMPACT_ATOMS: atom_id res chain seq x y z
N ARG A 1 50.37 -1.20 -2.60
CA ARG A 1 49.47 -1.30 -3.78
C ARG A 1 49.09 -2.76 -3.93
N SER A 2 47.93 -3.15 -3.38
CA SER A 2 47.43 -4.52 -3.45
C SER A 2 46.17 -4.51 -4.28
N TYR A 3 46.21 -5.28 -5.36
CA TYR A 3 45.19 -5.37 -6.39
C TYR A 3 43.85 -5.77 -5.78
N HIS A 4 42.82 -4.96 -5.99
CA HIS A 4 41.43 -5.39 -5.85
C HIS A 4 41.12 -6.31 -7.03
N ASP A 5 40.80 -7.57 -6.76
CA ASP A 5 40.63 -8.64 -7.75
C ASP A 5 39.24 -8.67 -8.43
N GLY A 6 38.46 -7.59 -8.30
CA GLY A 6 37.22 -7.38 -9.07
C GLY A 6 36.10 -8.39 -8.81
N ARG A 7 36.20 -9.27 -7.81
CA ARG A 7 35.16 -10.25 -7.50
C ARG A 7 34.09 -9.64 -6.58
N PRO A 8 32.78 -9.85 -6.84
CA PRO A 8 31.72 -9.36 -5.98
C PRO A 8 31.85 -9.96 -4.57
N ARG A 9 31.87 -9.10 -3.55
CA ARG A 9 31.92 -9.54 -2.15
C ARG A 9 30.54 -10.05 -1.71
N GLY A 10 30.50 -11.32 -1.29
CA GLY A 10 29.45 -11.90 -0.45
C GLY A 10 28.19 -12.36 -1.18
N PRO A 11 27.49 -13.40 -0.68
CA PRO A 11 26.35 -13.97 -1.36
C PRO A 11 25.15 -13.03 -1.25
N LEU A 12 24.75 -12.43 -2.37
CA LEU A 12 23.45 -11.77 -2.59
C LEU A 12 22.25 -12.76 -2.50
N TRP A 13 22.46 -13.94 -1.91
CA TRP A 13 21.60 -15.11 -1.97
C TRP A 13 20.89 -15.39 -0.64
N ARG A 14 20.24 -14.37 -0.06
CA ARG A 14 19.14 -14.62 0.89
C ARG A 14 17.83 -14.13 0.27
N GLY A 15 17.04 -15.08 -0.22
CA GLY A 15 15.62 -14.93 -0.53
C GLY A 15 15.29 -15.05 -2.02
N LYS A 16 14.77 -16.20 -2.44
CA LYS A 16 14.28 -16.44 -3.80
C LYS A 16 13.10 -15.52 -4.15
N LYS A 17 13.37 -14.47 -4.93
CA LYS A 17 12.57 -14.06 -6.09
C LYS A 17 13.62 -13.74 -7.18
N LEU A 18 13.68 -14.54 -8.24
CA LEU A 18 14.66 -14.30 -9.31
C LEU A 18 14.27 -13.00 -10.02
N ILE A 19 14.92 -11.89 -9.69
CA ILE A 19 14.84 -10.67 -10.49
C ILE A 19 15.72 -10.86 -11.73
N GLY A 20 15.14 -10.64 -12.91
CA GLY A 20 15.88 -10.67 -14.17
C GLY A 20 16.98 -9.60 -14.20
N LYS A 21 18.02 -9.81 -15.04
CA LYS A 21 19.09 -8.82 -15.21
C LYS A 21 18.55 -7.48 -15.72
N GLU A 22 17.55 -7.52 -16.59
CA GLU A 22 16.90 -6.33 -17.14
C GLU A 22 16.09 -5.58 -16.08
N ALA A 23 15.28 -6.29 -15.28
CA ALA A 23 14.59 -5.71 -14.14
C ALA A 23 15.56 -5.07 -13.13
N LEU A 24 16.67 -5.74 -12.81
CA LEU A 24 17.68 -5.19 -11.91
C LEU A 24 18.34 -3.92 -12.48
N PHE A 25 18.69 -3.93 -13.76
CA PHE A 25 19.22 -2.76 -14.47
C PHE A 25 18.23 -1.59 -14.41
N VAL A 26 16.95 -1.85 -14.64
CA VAL A 26 15.90 -0.84 -14.56
C VAL A 26 15.73 -0.29 -13.15
N VAL A 27 15.68 -1.14 -12.11
CA VAL A 27 15.62 -0.67 -10.71
C VAL A 27 16.78 0.27 -10.39
N GLN A 28 18.00 -0.10 -10.78
CA GLN A 28 19.19 0.73 -10.55
C GLN A 28 19.14 2.05 -11.33
N GLY A 29 18.70 2.01 -12.60
CA GLY A 29 18.58 3.20 -13.44
C GLY A 29 17.52 4.18 -12.93
N LEU A 30 16.34 3.68 -12.55
CA LEU A 30 15.28 4.50 -11.96
C LEU A 30 15.76 5.23 -10.70
N LYS A 31 16.47 4.53 -9.81
CA LYS A 31 17.04 5.14 -8.61
C LYS A 31 18.14 6.15 -8.92
N ARG A 32 18.95 5.91 -9.95
CA ARG A 32 20.04 6.80 -10.37
C ARG A 32 19.51 8.13 -10.93
N PHE A 33 18.41 8.11 -11.67
CA PHE A 33 17.85 9.28 -12.34
C PHE A 33 16.67 9.91 -11.59
N LYS A 34 16.42 9.52 -10.33
CA LYS A 34 15.24 9.99 -9.57
C LYS A 34 15.15 11.51 -9.40
N ASP A 35 16.29 12.20 -9.44
CA ASP A 35 16.41 13.66 -9.25
C ASP A 35 16.61 14.42 -10.59
N ASP A 36 16.57 13.72 -11.73
CA ASP A 36 16.79 14.28 -13.07
C ASP A 36 15.64 13.83 -14.00
N GLU A 37 14.64 14.70 -14.16
CA GLU A 37 13.39 14.37 -14.86
C GLU A 37 13.61 14.06 -16.35
N GLU A 38 14.49 14.80 -17.02
CA GLU A 38 14.80 14.58 -18.45
C GLU A 38 15.47 13.22 -18.66
N LYS A 39 16.47 12.89 -17.83
CA LYS A 39 17.12 11.57 -17.89
C LYS A 39 16.18 10.45 -17.48
N MET A 40 15.33 10.69 -16.49
CA MET A 40 14.31 9.73 -16.04
C MET A 40 13.36 9.37 -17.19
N ASP A 41 12.80 10.38 -17.87
CA ASP A 41 11.84 10.14 -18.94
C ASP A 41 12.50 9.47 -20.15
N THR A 42 13.72 9.88 -20.49
CA THR A 42 14.53 9.20 -21.52
C THR A 42 14.76 7.73 -21.16
N PHE A 43 15.12 7.45 -19.90
CA PHE A 43 15.37 6.11 -19.40
C PHE A 43 14.09 5.24 -19.40
N VAL A 44 12.97 5.81 -18.98
CA VAL A 44 11.65 5.15 -18.99
C VAL A 44 11.29 4.74 -20.42
N ASN A 45 11.40 5.66 -21.37
CA ASN A 45 11.04 5.39 -22.77
C ASN A 45 11.97 4.37 -23.45
N THR A 46 13.26 4.36 -23.06
CA THR A 46 14.26 3.50 -23.72
C THR A 46 14.33 2.11 -23.09
N HIS A 47 14.14 1.99 -21.77
CA HIS A 47 14.39 0.76 -21.03
C HIS A 47 13.17 0.21 -20.32
N VAL A 48 12.38 1.06 -19.63
CA VAL A 48 11.24 0.57 -18.84
C VAL A 48 10.13 0.08 -19.76
N LEU A 49 9.73 0.85 -20.77
CA LEU A 49 8.64 0.49 -21.69
C LEU A 49 8.93 -0.73 -22.57
N ARG A 50 10.19 -1.19 -22.64
CA ARG A 50 10.59 -2.38 -23.38
C ARG A 50 10.58 -3.66 -22.55
N LEU A 51 10.38 -3.54 -21.23
CA LEU A 51 10.36 -4.69 -20.34
C LEU A 51 9.14 -5.57 -20.62
N LEU A 52 9.33 -6.88 -20.46
CA LEU A 52 8.22 -7.83 -20.44
C LEU A 52 7.39 -7.66 -19.16
N LYS A 53 6.14 -8.14 -19.19
CA LYS A 53 5.20 -8.12 -18.04
C LYS A 53 5.86 -8.57 -16.73
N LEU A 54 6.54 -9.72 -16.76
CA LEU A 54 7.18 -10.29 -15.58
C LEU A 54 8.29 -9.39 -15.01
N ASP A 55 9.08 -8.77 -15.88
CA ASP A 55 10.16 -7.87 -15.45
C ASP A 55 9.62 -6.54 -14.94
N MET A 56 8.59 -5.94 -15.56
CA MET A 56 7.95 -4.73 -15.04
C MET A 56 7.36 -4.96 -13.64
N VAL A 57 6.67 -6.09 -13.44
CA VAL A 57 6.13 -6.48 -12.12
C VAL A 57 7.26 -6.73 -11.13
N ALA A 58 8.37 -7.36 -11.56
CA ALA A 58 9.54 -7.58 -10.69
C ALA A 58 10.20 -6.26 -10.27
N VAL A 59 10.28 -5.27 -11.18
CA VAL A 59 10.76 -3.91 -10.87
C VAL A 59 9.86 -3.27 -9.82
N LEU A 60 8.53 -3.31 -10.01
CA LEU A 60 7.58 -2.74 -9.06
C LEU A 60 7.76 -3.34 -7.66
N VAL A 61 7.72 -4.67 -7.55
CA VAL A 61 7.89 -5.38 -6.28
C VAL A 61 9.23 -5.08 -5.62
N GLU A 62 10.31 -4.97 -6.40
CA GLU A 62 11.62 -4.67 -5.82
C GLU A 62 11.72 -3.21 -5.34
N LEU A 63 11.08 -2.26 -6.02
CA LEU A 63 10.98 -0.87 -5.56
C LEU A 63 10.13 -0.77 -4.29
N GLU A 64 9.02 -1.49 -4.21
CA GLU A 64 8.20 -1.59 -2.99
C GLU A 64 8.99 -2.18 -1.82
N ARG A 65 9.71 -3.29 -2.07
CA ARG A 65 10.58 -3.94 -1.06
C ARG A 65 11.72 -3.04 -0.59
N GLN A 66 12.28 -2.24 -1.49
CA GLN A 66 13.29 -1.22 -1.18
C GLN A 66 12.67 0.07 -0.65
N GLU A 67 11.34 0.12 -0.55
CA GLU A 67 10.66 1.24 0.09
C GLU A 67 10.86 2.55 -0.72
N GLU A 68 11.09 2.43 -2.03
CA GLU A 68 11.23 3.52 -3.02
C GLU A 68 9.85 3.89 -3.60
N VAL A 69 8.96 4.34 -2.72
CA VAL A 69 7.52 4.44 -3.00
C VAL A 69 7.17 5.36 -4.17
N ASP A 70 7.85 6.49 -4.32
CA ASP A 70 7.57 7.42 -5.43
C ASP A 70 7.91 6.80 -6.79
N LEU A 71 9.01 6.04 -6.86
CA LEU A 71 9.39 5.30 -8.06
C LEU A 71 8.44 4.13 -8.32
N ALA A 72 8.04 3.41 -7.27
CA ALA A 72 7.08 2.32 -7.36
C ALA A 72 5.75 2.81 -7.96
N ILE A 73 5.23 3.97 -7.51
CA ILE A 73 4.03 4.59 -8.10
C ILE A 73 4.24 4.98 -9.57
N LYS A 74 5.42 5.53 -9.93
CA LYS A 74 5.72 5.85 -11.33
C LYS A 74 5.68 4.59 -12.20
N VAL A 75 6.29 3.48 -11.75
CA VAL A 75 6.26 2.18 -12.44
C VAL A 75 4.85 1.59 -12.49
N PHE A 76 4.08 1.68 -11.41
CA PHE A 76 2.71 1.22 -11.36
C PHE A 76 1.81 1.95 -12.38
N ARG A 77 1.95 3.28 -12.48
CA ARG A 77 1.25 4.08 -13.51
C ARG A 77 1.68 3.71 -14.93
N ILE A 78 2.92 3.27 -15.14
CA ILE A 78 3.39 2.74 -16.43
C ILE A 78 2.74 1.38 -16.72
N ILE A 79 2.69 0.48 -15.72
CA ILE A 79 2.04 -0.83 -15.81
C ILE A 79 0.56 -0.69 -16.20
N ARG A 80 -0.18 0.24 -15.57
CA ARG A 80 -1.60 0.51 -15.89
C ARG A 80 -1.87 0.94 -17.34
N LYS A 81 -0.84 1.42 -18.04
CA LYS A 81 -0.92 1.84 -19.45
C LYS A 81 -0.52 0.74 -20.44
N GLN A 82 -0.11 -0.43 -19.96
CA GLN A 82 0.28 -1.53 -20.83
C GLN A 82 -0.93 -2.31 -21.34
N ASP A 83 -0.88 -2.78 -22.57
CA ASP A 83 -2.00 -3.54 -23.18
C ASP A 83 -2.34 -4.84 -22.43
N TRP A 84 -1.35 -5.43 -21.75
CA TRP A 84 -1.52 -6.66 -20.97
C TRP A 84 -2.04 -6.43 -19.55
N TYR A 85 -2.24 -5.17 -19.15
CA TYR A 85 -2.71 -4.82 -17.82
C TYR A 85 -4.12 -5.34 -17.58
N ALA A 86 -4.30 -5.97 -16.44
CA ALA A 86 -5.60 -6.32 -15.89
C ALA A 86 -5.64 -5.79 -14.46
N PRO A 87 -6.73 -5.09 -14.05
CA PRO A 87 -6.93 -4.68 -12.67
C PRO A 87 -6.73 -5.85 -11.71
N ASP A 88 -5.86 -5.66 -10.73
CA ASP A 88 -5.50 -6.67 -9.73
C ASP A 88 -5.30 -5.99 -8.39
N VAL A 89 -6.08 -6.42 -7.39
CA VAL A 89 -6.01 -5.95 -5.99
C VAL A 89 -4.58 -6.03 -5.45
N TYR A 90 -3.82 -7.07 -5.82
CA TYR A 90 -2.45 -7.26 -5.32
C TYR A 90 -1.50 -6.15 -5.77
N LEU A 91 -1.69 -5.57 -6.97
CA LEU A 91 -0.85 -4.46 -7.46
C LEU A 91 -1.11 -3.15 -6.71
N TYR A 92 -2.30 -2.99 -6.12
CA TYR A 92 -2.64 -1.82 -5.30
C TYR A 92 -2.25 -2.01 -3.84
N LYS A 93 -2.50 -3.21 -3.29
CA LYS A 93 -2.37 -3.51 -1.86
C LYS A 93 -1.03 -3.07 -1.28
N ASP A 94 0.08 -3.53 -1.87
CA ASP A 94 1.41 -3.28 -1.29
C ASP A 94 1.81 -1.80 -1.37
N LEU A 95 1.46 -1.10 -2.46
CA LEU A 95 1.64 0.35 -2.57
C LEU A 95 0.83 1.13 -1.54
N ILE A 96 -0.45 0.80 -1.41
CA ILE A 96 -1.38 1.47 -0.48
C ILE A 96 -0.93 1.28 0.96
N VAL A 97 -0.59 0.05 1.36
CA VAL A 97 -0.10 -0.25 2.71
C VAL A 97 1.23 0.46 2.98
N SER A 98 2.16 0.46 2.02
CA SER A 98 3.45 1.16 2.14
C SER A 98 3.28 2.67 2.31
N LEU A 99 2.38 3.29 1.52
CA LEU A 99 2.05 4.71 1.62
C LEU A 99 1.38 5.06 2.96
N ALA A 100 0.44 4.24 3.41
CA ALA A 100 -0.26 4.45 4.69
C ALA A 100 0.73 4.42 5.87
N ARG A 101 1.66 3.46 5.88
CA ARG A 101 2.72 3.38 6.91
C ARG A 101 3.64 4.60 6.92
N ARG A 102 3.85 5.22 5.77
CA ARG A 102 4.64 6.45 5.60
C ARG A 102 3.84 7.74 5.74
N ARG A 103 2.57 7.63 6.13
CA ARG A 103 1.65 8.77 6.32
C ARG A 103 1.49 9.62 5.06
N LYS A 104 1.64 9.03 3.86
CA LYS A 104 1.42 9.69 2.57
C LYS A 104 -0.06 9.55 2.17
N MET A 105 -0.95 10.03 3.03
CA MET A 105 -2.38 9.73 2.96
C MET A 105 -3.06 10.30 1.70
N ASP A 106 -2.58 11.42 1.17
CA ASP A 106 -3.09 11.97 -0.10
C ASP A 106 -2.95 10.97 -1.26
N LYS A 107 -1.78 10.31 -1.34
CA LYS A 107 -1.51 9.28 -2.35
C LYS A 107 -2.26 7.98 -2.07
N VAL A 108 -2.50 7.66 -0.79
CA VAL A 108 -3.38 6.55 -0.41
C VAL A 108 -4.76 6.77 -0.98
N MET A 109 -5.35 7.97 -0.80
CA MET A 109 -6.67 8.29 -1.34
C MET A 109 -6.72 8.25 -2.87
N GLU A 110 -5.65 8.71 -3.54
CA GLU A 110 -5.55 8.62 -5.00
C GLU A 110 -5.62 7.16 -5.47
N LEU A 111 -4.73 6.30 -4.95
CA LEU A 111 -4.70 4.88 -5.34
C LEU A 111 -5.96 4.13 -4.91
N TRP A 112 -6.52 4.47 -3.75
CA TRP A 112 -7.78 3.90 -3.27
C TRP A 112 -8.94 4.26 -4.19
N GLY A 113 -9.03 5.53 -4.61
CA GLY A 113 -10.04 5.99 -5.56
C GLY A 113 -9.89 5.31 -6.93
N ASP A 114 -8.67 5.09 -7.39
CA ASP A 114 -8.42 4.39 -8.65
C ASP A 114 -8.77 2.90 -8.58
N MET A 115 -8.44 2.22 -7.48
CA MET A 115 -8.85 0.84 -7.23
C MET A 115 -10.38 0.69 -7.24
N LYS A 116 -11.10 1.65 -6.64
CA LYS A 116 -12.57 1.66 -6.65
C LYS A 116 -13.16 1.87 -8.05
N LYS A 117 -12.55 2.72 -8.88
CA LYS A 117 -13.01 2.93 -10.28
C LYS A 117 -12.81 1.69 -11.15
N GLU A 118 -11.90 0.81 -10.75
CA GLU A 118 -11.66 -0.49 -11.39
C GLU A 118 -12.49 -1.62 -10.75
N ASP A 119 -13.49 -1.27 -9.91
CA ASP A 119 -14.39 -2.20 -9.21
C ASP A 119 -13.63 -3.28 -8.39
N LEU A 120 -12.47 -2.92 -7.86
CA LEU A 120 -11.64 -3.79 -7.05
C LEU A 120 -11.94 -3.61 -5.55
N PHE A 121 -12.13 -4.73 -4.86
CA PHE A 121 -12.33 -4.78 -3.41
C PHE A 121 -11.11 -5.40 -2.74
N PRO A 122 -10.42 -4.68 -1.85
CA PRO A 122 -9.27 -5.21 -1.16
C PRO A 122 -9.69 -6.17 -0.04
N ASP A 123 -8.74 -6.94 0.47
CA ASP A 123 -8.99 -7.84 1.60
C ASP A 123 -9.14 -7.07 2.94
N SER A 124 -9.71 -7.75 3.95
CA SER A 124 -9.89 -7.24 5.32
C SER A 124 -8.60 -6.65 5.93
N GLN A 125 -7.45 -7.29 5.66
CA GLN A 125 -6.17 -6.81 6.15
C GLN A 125 -5.82 -5.44 5.57
N THR A 126 -6.05 -5.24 4.27
CA THR A 126 -5.78 -3.98 3.58
C THR A 126 -6.71 -2.87 4.08
N TYR A 127 -8.00 -3.15 4.24
CA TYR A 127 -8.93 -2.20 4.89
C TYR A 127 -8.42 -1.80 6.29
N THR A 128 -8.01 -2.78 7.10
CA THR A 128 -7.50 -2.54 8.45
C THR A 128 -6.30 -1.60 8.45
N GLU A 129 -5.31 -1.83 7.58
CA GLU A 129 -4.09 -1.04 7.53
C GLU A 129 -4.36 0.40 7.06
N VAL A 130 -5.24 0.58 6.07
CA VAL A 130 -5.62 1.91 5.57
C VAL A 130 -6.42 2.69 6.61
N ILE A 131 -7.42 2.07 7.24
CA ILE A 131 -8.20 2.66 8.34
C ILE A 131 -7.26 3.08 9.47
N ARG A 132 -6.34 2.20 9.89
CA ARG A 132 -5.33 2.51 10.91
C ARG A 132 -4.49 3.72 10.50
N GLY A 133 -4.04 3.76 9.24
CA GLY A 133 -3.27 4.87 8.69
C GLY A 133 -3.98 6.21 8.83
N PHE A 134 -5.25 6.29 8.43
CA PHE A 134 -6.05 7.52 8.53
C PHE A 134 -6.31 7.95 9.98
N LEU A 135 -6.62 7.01 10.87
CA LEU A 135 -6.81 7.31 12.30
C LEU A 135 -5.53 7.87 12.93
N LEU A 136 -4.37 7.29 12.62
CA LEU A 136 -3.06 7.78 13.10
C LEU A 136 -2.63 9.11 12.46
N HIS A 137 -3.17 9.44 11.28
CA HIS A 137 -2.97 10.73 10.61
C HIS A 137 -3.90 11.82 11.15
N GLY A 138 -4.89 11.47 11.99
CA GLY A 138 -5.87 12.42 12.51
C GLY A 138 -7.04 12.71 11.55
N SER A 139 -7.28 11.81 10.59
CA SER A 139 -8.36 11.91 9.60
C SER A 139 -9.45 10.85 9.84
N PRO A 140 -10.26 10.97 10.91
CA PRO A 140 -11.32 10.00 11.20
C PRO A 140 -12.41 9.96 10.12
N ALA A 141 -12.64 11.07 9.40
CA ALA A 141 -13.60 11.12 8.30
C ALA A 141 -13.19 10.18 7.15
N ASP A 142 -11.91 10.22 6.75
CA ASP A 142 -11.38 9.34 5.69
C ASP A 142 -11.34 7.88 6.15
N ALA A 143 -11.01 7.62 7.41
CA ALA A 143 -11.10 6.28 7.99
C ALA A 143 -12.54 5.73 7.91
N MET A 144 -13.55 6.57 8.17
CA MET A 144 -14.95 6.19 8.04
C MET A 144 -15.39 6.02 6.58
N ASN A 145 -14.85 6.79 5.63
CA ASN A 145 -15.12 6.57 4.21
C ASN A 145 -14.62 5.18 3.75
N VAL A 146 -13.42 4.79 4.18
CA VAL A 146 -12.85 3.45 3.91
C VAL A 146 -13.67 2.36 4.61
N TYR A 147 -14.18 2.63 5.80
CA TYR A 147 -15.08 1.71 6.51
C TYR A 147 -16.42 1.49 5.79
N GLU A 148 -17.02 2.54 5.23
CA GLU A 148 -18.24 2.38 4.42
C GLU A 148 -17.95 1.61 3.13
N ASP A 149 -16.78 1.79 2.53
CA ASP A 149 -16.35 0.98 1.39
C ASP A 149 -16.22 -0.50 1.77
N MET A 150 -15.66 -0.81 2.95
CA MET A 150 -15.58 -2.17 3.48
C MET A 150 -16.96 -2.82 3.64
N LYS A 151 -17.94 -2.07 4.14
CA LYS A 151 -19.33 -2.57 4.28
C LYS A 151 -20.02 -2.85 2.94
N ARG A 152 -19.58 -2.20 1.87
CA ARG A 152 -20.06 -2.42 0.50
C ARG A 152 -19.32 -3.55 -0.22
N SER A 153 -18.25 -4.06 0.39
CA SER A 153 -17.52 -5.22 -0.14
C SER A 153 -18.46 -6.43 -0.23
N PRO A 154 -18.33 -7.26 -1.28
CA PRO A 154 -19.06 -8.54 -1.35
C PRO A 154 -18.59 -9.53 -0.27
N GLU A 155 -17.39 -9.34 0.28
CA GLU A 155 -16.86 -10.15 1.36
C GLU A 155 -17.40 -9.70 2.72
N LEU A 156 -17.73 -10.66 3.58
CA LEU A 156 -18.17 -10.38 4.94
C LEU A 156 -17.04 -9.67 5.69
N PRO A 157 -17.32 -8.52 6.36
CA PRO A 157 -16.34 -7.85 7.19
C PRO A 157 -15.77 -8.79 8.25
N GLU A 158 -14.48 -8.68 8.55
CA GLU A 158 -13.88 -9.34 9.71
C GLU A 158 -13.90 -8.42 10.93
N GLN A 159 -13.68 -8.97 12.12
CA GLN A 159 -13.69 -8.19 13.36
C GLN A 159 -12.53 -7.18 13.47
N LEU A 160 -11.38 -7.46 12.85
CA LEU A 160 -10.15 -6.70 13.07
C LEU A 160 -10.28 -5.21 12.69
N PRO A 161 -10.83 -4.83 11.53
CA PRO A 161 -11.14 -3.44 11.18
C PRO A 161 -11.95 -2.70 12.26
N PHE A 162 -12.99 -3.34 12.82
CA PHE A 162 -13.83 -2.74 13.86
C PHE A 162 -13.05 -2.48 15.14
N ARG A 163 -12.19 -3.42 15.57
CA ARG A 163 -11.34 -3.22 16.76
C ARG A 163 -10.43 -2.00 16.59
N VAL A 164 -9.88 -1.82 15.38
CA VAL A 164 -9.04 -0.66 15.05
C VAL A 164 -9.84 0.64 15.09
N LEU A 165 -11.04 0.65 14.51
CA LEU A 165 -11.94 1.81 14.54
C LEU A 165 -12.36 2.17 15.97
N LEU A 166 -12.86 1.21 16.74
CA LEU A 166 -13.35 1.44 18.11
C LEU A 166 -12.26 1.98 19.04
N LYS A 167 -11.00 1.57 18.82
CA LYS A 167 -9.84 2.14 19.51
C LYS A 167 -9.48 3.54 19.00
N GLY A 168 -9.36 3.72 17.69
CA GLY A 168 -8.91 5.01 17.12
C GLY A 168 -9.95 6.12 17.18
N LEU A 169 -11.23 5.79 17.31
CA LEU A 169 -12.34 6.73 17.43
C LEU A 169 -12.71 7.05 18.88
N LEU A 170 -11.88 6.70 19.87
CA LEU A 170 -12.09 7.14 21.26
C LEU A 170 -12.33 8.66 21.38
N PRO A 171 -11.60 9.54 20.67
CA PRO A 171 -11.88 10.98 20.67
C PRO A 171 -13.15 11.40 19.90
N HIS A 172 -13.83 10.48 19.21
CA HIS A 172 -14.98 10.75 18.35
C HIS A 172 -16.18 9.83 18.70
N PRO A 173 -16.85 10.04 19.85
CA PRO A 173 -17.86 9.12 20.38
C PRO A 173 -19.03 8.84 19.44
N LEU A 174 -19.47 9.83 18.65
CA LEU A 174 -20.56 9.65 17.69
C LEU A 174 -20.20 8.64 16.59
N LEU A 175 -18.99 8.73 16.03
CA LEU A 175 -18.50 7.79 15.02
C LEU A 175 -18.26 6.41 15.65
N ARG A 176 -17.68 6.39 16.85
CA ARG A 176 -17.42 5.15 17.60
C ARG A 176 -18.71 4.38 17.89
N ASN A 177 -19.76 5.06 18.35
CA ASN A 177 -21.03 4.43 18.67
C ASN A 177 -21.71 3.85 17.43
N ARG A 178 -21.59 4.53 16.28
CA ARG A 178 -22.08 3.99 15.00
C ARG A 178 -21.35 2.69 14.63
N VAL A 179 -20.01 2.68 14.70
CA VAL A 179 -19.22 1.45 14.43
C VAL A 179 -19.57 0.33 15.42
N LYS A 180 -19.86 0.67 16.68
CA LYS A 180 -20.28 -0.28 17.71
C LYS A 180 -21.63 -0.92 17.38
N GLN A 181 -22.62 -0.12 16.99
CA GLN A 181 -23.93 -0.61 16.55
C GLN A 181 -23.80 -1.51 15.32
N ASP A 182 -23.07 -1.06 14.30
CA ASP A 182 -22.82 -1.86 13.10
C ASP A 182 -22.13 -3.21 13.45
N PHE A 183 -21.22 -3.24 14.44
CA PHE A 183 -20.60 -4.49 14.89
C PHE A 183 -21.61 -5.43 15.56
N GLU A 184 -22.45 -4.92 16.45
CA GLU A 184 -23.48 -5.72 17.15
C GLU A 184 -24.50 -6.30 16.18
N GLU A 185 -24.86 -5.56 15.12
CA GLU A 185 -25.74 -6.02 14.05
C GLU A 185 -25.10 -7.12 13.19
N ILE A 186 -23.81 -6.97 12.84
CA ILE A 186 -23.10 -7.92 11.97
C ILE A 186 -22.66 -9.17 12.75
N PHE A 187 -22.34 -9.05 14.03
CA PHE A 187 -21.83 -10.13 14.88
C PHE A 187 -22.62 -10.27 16.21
N PRO A 188 -23.90 -10.67 16.17
CA PRO A 188 -24.78 -10.67 17.34
C PRO A 188 -24.30 -11.57 18.49
N ASP A 189 -23.61 -12.66 18.17
CA ASP A 189 -23.11 -13.63 19.17
C ASP A 189 -21.70 -13.30 19.68
N GLN A 190 -21.08 -12.23 19.20
CA GLN A 190 -19.69 -11.89 19.52
C GLN A 190 -19.60 -10.70 20.46
N ARG A 191 -18.66 -10.76 21.41
CA ARG A 191 -18.40 -9.63 22.30
C ARG A 191 -17.72 -8.50 21.55
N VAL A 192 -18.33 -7.33 21.59
CA VAL A 192 -17.73 -6.08 21.12
C VAL A 192 -16.41 -5.82 21.84
N TYR A 193 -15.39 -5.42 21.09
CA TYR A 193 -14.17 -4.87 21.68
C TYR A 193 -14.43 -3.43 22.16
N ASP A 194 -14.57 -3.24 23.47
CA ASP A 194 -14.84 -1.94 24.10
C ASP A 194 -13.71 -1.59 25.06
N PRO A 195 -12.56 -1.06 24.58
CA PRO A 195 -11.49 -0.64 25.47
C PRO A 195 -11.97 0.53 26.32
N PRO A 196 -11.64 0.57 27.62
CA PRO A 196 -11.99 1.69 28.48
C PRO A 196 -11.45 2.99 27.89
N GLU A 197 -12.13 4.10 28.16
CA GLU A 197 -11.65 5.44 27.88
C GLU A 197 -10.34 5.65 28.67
N GLU A 198 -9.20 5.28 28.07
CA GLU A 198 -7.92 5.77 28.56
C GLU A 198 -8.01 7.30 28.49
N ILE A 199 -7.96 7.96 29.64
CA ILE A 199 -7.90 9.42 29.77
C ILE A 199 -6.62 9.86 29.04
N PHE A 200 -6.72 10.16 27.75
CA PHE A 200 -5.63 10.71 26.97
C PHE A 200 -5.43 12.16 27.42
N GLY A 201 -4.62 12.36 28.48
CA GLY A 201 -4.35 13.68 29.01
C GLY A 201 -3.70 13.76 30.40
N LEU A 202 -2.71 12.92 30.71
CA LEU A 202 -1.75 13.17 31.80
C LEU A 202 -0.36 12.58 31.48
N ARG A 203 0.36 13.24 30.55
CA ARG A 203 1.79 13.57 30.64
C ARG A 203 2.21 14.40 29.43
#